data_AF-A0A660VC39-F1
#
_entry.id   AF-A0A660VC39-F1
#
_cell.length_a   1.000
_cell.length_b   1.000
_cell.length_c   1.000
_cell.angle_alpha   90.00
_cell.angle_beta   90.00
_cell.angle_gamma   90.00
#
_symmetry.space_group_name_H-M   'P 1'
#
loop_
_entity.id
_entity.type
_entity.pdbx_description
1 polymer ?
#
loop_
_entity_poly.entity_id
_entity_poly.type
_entity_poly.pdbx_seq_one_letter_code
_entity_poly.pdbx_strand_id
1 'polypeptide(L)'
;METLHAMKLNGMADGYDEQRQQARMADLSFDERFGLLVDQQWRWREERALNTRIRNAKFKIQACIEDLDYRNSRGLKRGQVDQLSSSEWIKFHQN
;
A
#
# COMPACT_ATOMS: atom_id res chain seq x y z
N MET A 1 -3.57 23.42 7.08
CA MET A 1 -3.29 22.33 6.11
C MET A 1 -2.25 22.73 5.08
N GLU A 2 -2.24 23.99 4.62
CA GLU A 2 -1.29 24.49 3.60
C GLU A 2 0.18 24.17 3.91
N THR A 3 0.66 24.37 5.14
CA THR A 3 2.05 24.04 5.52
C THR A 3 2.35 22.54 5.42
N LEU A 4 1.40 21.66 5.76
CA LEU A 4 1.58 20.20 5.61
C LEU A 4 1.71 19.83 4.13
N HIS A 5 0.88 20.40 3.26
CA HIS A 5 0.98 20.20 1.81
C HIS A 5 2.30 20.74 1.26
N ALA A 6 2.75 21.92 1.70
CA ALA A 6 4.03 22.49 1.30
C ALA A 6 5.21 21.59 1.69
N MET A 7 5.14 20.94 2.86
CA MET A 7 6.11 19.93 3.32
C MET A 7 5.91 18.55 2.67
N LYS A 8 4.94 18.39 1.76
CA LYS A 8 4.57 17.13 1.11
C LYS A 8 4.06 16.04 2.08
N LEU A 9 3.51 16.45 3.22
CA LEU A 9 2.85 15.59 4.20
C LEU A 9 1.35 15.45 3.90
N ASN A 10 1.01 15.01 2.68
CA ASN A 10 -0.37 15.01 2.21
C ASN A 10 -1.27 14.02 2.97
N GLY A 11 -0.80 12.80 3.28
CA GLY A 11 -1.59 11.84 4.05
C GLY A 11 -1.87 12.30 5.47
N MET A 12 -0.94 13.02 6.10
CA MET A 12 -1.17 13.66 7.41
C MET A 12 -2.15 14.83 7.29
N ALA A 13 -2.11 15.57 6.17
CA ALA A 13 -3.05 16.63 5.92
C ALA A 13 -4.48 16.05 5.81
N ASP A 14 -4.69 15.12 4.89
CA ASP A 14 -5.99 14.50 4.65
C ASP A 14 -6.52 13.82 5.93
N GLY A 15 -5.65 13.08 6.64
CA GLY A 15 -5.99 12.43 7.91
C GLY A 15 -6.41 13.39 9.02
N TYR A 16 -5.82 14.58 9.10
CA TYR A 16 -6.20 15.55 10.12
C TYR A 16 -7.58 16.16 9.82
N ASP A 17 -7.88 16.43 8.54
CA ASP A 17 -9.22 16.88 8.14
C ASP A 17 -10.28 15.79 8.38
N GLU A 18 -9.95 14.51 8.14
CA GLU A 18 -10.79 13.37 8.50
C GLU A 18 -11.01 13.27 10.02
N GLN A 19 -9.96 13.42 10.84
CA GLN A 19 -10.09 13.37 12.29
C GLN A 19 -11.01 14.46 12.83
N ARG A 20 -10.96 15.67 12.26
CA ARG A 20 -11.83 16.80 12.65
C ARG A 20 -13.31 16.55 12.38
N GLN A 21 -13.64 15.67 11.43
CA GLN A 21 -15.01 15.33 11.08
C GLN A 21 -15.54 14.14 11.89
N GLN A 22 -14.69 13.44 12.64
CA GLN A 22 -15.04 12.23 13.37
C GLN A 22 -15.13 12.49 14.87
N ALA A 23 -16.35 12.52 15.42
CA ALA A 23 -16.59 12.76 16.85
C ALA A 23 -15.83 11.78 17.77
N ARG A 24 -15.71 10.51 17.37
CA ARG A 24 -14.95 9.45 18.10
C ARG A 24 -13.46 9.77 18.30
N MET A 25 -12.88 10.69 17.54
CA MET A 25 -11.48 11.10 17.71
C MET A 25 -11.28 11.91 19.00
N ALA A 26 -12.36 12.46 19.57
CA ALA A 26 -12.31 13.14 20.86
C ALA A 26 -12.02 12.17 22.03
N ASP A 27 -12.36 10.88 21.87
CA ASP A 27 -12.12 9.84 22.89
C ASP A 27 -10.65 9.40 22.96
N LEU A 28 -9.87 9.72 21.92
CA LEU A 28 -8.44 9.41 21.85
C LEU A 28 -7.61 10.56 22.42
N SER A 29 -6.51 10.18 23.07
CA SER A 29 -5.46 11.12 23.46
C SER A 29 -4.82 11.79 22.24
N PHE A 30 -4.09 12.87 22.48
CA PHE A 30 -3.34 13.54 21.42
C PHE A 30 -2.33 12.60 20.77
N ASP A 31 -1.57 11.83 21.57
CA ASP A 31 -0.52 10.94 21.06
C ASP A 31 -1.09 9.82 20.19
N GLU A 32 -2.26 9.26 20.54
CA GLU A 32 -2.96 8.28 19.71
C GLU A 32 -3.41 8.88 18.38
N ARG A 33 -4.05 10.06 18.43
CA ARG A 33 -4.45 10.77 17.20
C ARG A 33 -3.24 11.09 16.33
N PHE A 34 -2.15 11.56 16.92
CA PHE A 34 -0.93 11.89 16.20
C PHE A 34 -0.28 10.65 15.59
N GLY A 35 -0.23 9.53 16.31
CA GLY A 35 0.22 8.24 15.79
C GLY A 35 -0.54 7.82 14.53
N LEU A 36 -1.88 7.93 14.56
CA LEU A 36 -2.71 7.63 13.38
C LEU A 36 -2.37 8.52 12.18
N LEU A 37 -2.09 9.80 12.39
CA LEU A 37 -1.70 10.72 11.31
C LEU A 37 -0.33 10.35 10.70
N VAL A 38 0.63 9.95 11.54
CA VAL A 38 1.94 9.49 11.09
C VAL A 38 1.80 8.20 10.28
N ASP A 39 1.01 7.25 10.75
CA ASP A 39 0.74 5.99 10.05
C ASP A 39 0.07 6.23 8.70
N GLN A 40 -0.93 7.12 8.65
CA GLN A 40 -1.60 7.48 7.40
C GLN A 40 -0.63 8.14 6.41
N GLN A 41 0.23 9.04 6.88
CA GLN A 41 1.27 9.63 6.05
C GLN A 41 2.28 8.59 5.54
N TRP A 42 2.66 7.63 6.37
CA TRP A 42 3.55 6.54 5.96
C TRP A 42 2.91 5.71 4.84
N ARG A 43 1.68 5.25 5.05
CA ARG A 43 0.90 4.50 4.04
C ARG A 43 0.74 5.28 2.74
N TRP A 44 0.44 6.58 2.82
CA TRP A 44 0.32 7.45 1.65
C TRP A 44 1.61 7.47 0.82
N ARG A 45 2.78 7.51 1.47
CA ARG A 45 4.07 7.47 0.77
C ARG A 45 4.33 6.13 0.11
N GLU A 46 4.05 5.03 0.81
CA GLU A 46 4.23 3.68 0.29
C GLU A 46 3.33 3.40 -0.91
N GLU A 47 2.05 3.74 -0.80
CA GLU A 47 1.07 3.59 -1.86
C GLU A 47 1.43 4.46 -3.08
N ARG A 48 1.83 5.72 -2.86
CA ARG A 48 2.29 6.57 -3.96
C ARG A 48 3.51 5.98 -4.67
N ALA A 49 4.47 5.43 -3.93
CA ALA A 49 5.64 4.80 -4.51
C ALA A 49 5.26 3.55 -5.32
N LEU A 50 4.38 2.71 -4.78
CA LEU A 50 3.85 1.53 -5.48
C LEU A 50 3.12 1.92 -6.78
N ASN A 51 2.17 2.85 -6.70
CA ASN A 51 1.40 3.33 -7.85
C ASN A 51 2.31 3.95 -8.93
N THR A 52 3.38 4.63 -8.53
CA THR A 52 4.39 5.15 -9.46
C THR A 52 5.13 4.01 -10.16
N ARG A 53 5.55 2.97 -9.43
CA ARG A 53 6.23 1.79 -10.01
C ARG A 53 5.32 1.05 -10.98
N ILE A 54 4.05 0.80 -10.61
CA ILE A 54 3.05 0.15 -11.47
C ILE A 54 2.87 0.95 -12.77
N ARG A 55 2.70 2.28 -12.67
CA ARG A 55 2.57 3.16 -13.85
C ARG A 55 3.80 3.08 -14.75
N ASN A 56 5.00 3.09 -14.17
CA ASN A 56 6.25 3.03 -14.91
C ASN A 56 6.49 1.66 -15.57
N ALA A 57 5.98 0.58 -14.98
CA ALA A 57 6.07 -0.77 -15.52
C ALA A 57 5.24 -0.97 -16.81
N LYS A 58 4.26 -0.10 -17.09
CA LYS A 58 3.44 -0.10 -18.30
C LYS A 58 2.83 -1.48 -18.61
N PHE A 59 2.29 -2.13 -17.59
CA PHE A 59 1.61 -3.42 -17.76
C PHE A 59 0.47 -3.29 -18.78
N LYS A 60 0.42 -4.21 -19.74
CA LYS A 60 -0.62 -4.23 -20.80
C LYS A 60 -2.00 -4.62 -20.27
N ILE A 61 -2.02 -5.38 -19.17
CA ILE A 61 -3.20 -5.86 -18.49
C ILE A 61 -3.04 -5.63 -17.00
N GLN A 62 -4.14 -5.32 -16.32
CA GLN A 62 -4.19 -5.37 -14.86
C GLN A 62 -4.39 -6.85 -14.49
N ALA A 63 -3.31 -7.49 -14.05
CA ALA A 63 -3.32 -8.91 -13.72
C ALA A 63 -3.24 -9.12 -12.21
N CYS A 64 -4.03 -10.07 -11.70
CA CYS A 64 -4.00 -10.54 -10.33
C CYS A 64 -3.66 -12.04 -10.30
N ILE A 65 -3.08 -12.52 -9.20
CA ILE A 65 -2.70 -13.93 -9.05
C ILE A 65 -3.94 -14.83 -8.98
N GLU A 66 -5.02 -14.30 -8.42
CA GLU A 66 -6.33 -14.92 -8.30
C GLU A 66 -6.94 -15.26 -9.67
N ASP A 67 -6.58 -14.51 -10.71
CA ASP A 67 -7.06 -14.70 -12.07
C ASP A 67 -6.28 -15.80 -12.83
N LEU A 68 -5.27 -16.43 -12.22
CA LEU A 68 -4.47 -17.46 -12.87
C LEU A 68 -5.27 -18.75 -13.08
N ASP A 69 -5.43 -19.13 -14.36
CA ASP A 69 -5.99 -20.41 -14.75
C ASP A 69 -4.91 -21.51 -14.79
N TYR A 70 -4.94 -22.37 -13.78
CA TYR A 70 -4.05 -23.53 -13.64
C TYR A 70 -4.51 -24.76 -14.44
N ARG A 71 -5.67 -24.72 -15.10
CA ARG A 71 -6.20 -25.85 -15.89
C ARG A 71 -5.52 -25.96 -17.26
N ASN A 72 -4.83 -24.91 -17.68
CA ASN A 72 -4.21 -24.79 -19.01
C ASN A 72 -2.84 -25.49 -19.11
N SER A 73 -2.47 -25.89 -20.33
CA SER A 73 -1.38 -26.81 -20.68
C SER A 73 0.07 -26.36 -20.38
N ARG A 74 0.29 -25.16 -19.83
CA ARG A 74 1.66 -24.62 -19.61
C ARG A 74 2.41 -25.27 -18.43
N GLY A 75 1.78 -26.22 -17.73
CA GLY A 75 2.42 -26.93 -16.62
C GLY A 75 2.66 -26.08 -15.37
N LEU A 76 1.93 -24.97 -15.21
CA LEU A 76 2.03 -24.10 -14.04
C LEU A 76 1.52 -24.85 -12.79
N LYS A 77 2.42 -25.08 -11.84
CA LYS A 77 2.08 -25.72 -10.55
C LYS A 77 1.63 -24.65 -9.56
N ARG A 78 0.39 -24.75 -9.06
CA ARG A 78 -0.18 -23.83 -8.06
C ARG A 78 0.76 -23.59 -6.89
N GLY A 79 1.26 -24.65 -6.25
CA GLY A 79 2.15 -24.51 -5.09
C GLY A 79 3.45 -23.74 -5.39
N GLN A 80 3.98 -23.82 -6.60
CA GLN A 80 5.17 -23.04 -6.99
C GLN A 80 4.82 -21.56 -7.17
N VAL A 81 3.68 -21.25 -7.81
CA VAL A 81 3.23 -19.87 -7.97
C VAL A 81 2.91 -19.24 -6.62
N ASP A 82 2.24 -19.98 -5.72
CA ASP A 82 1.94 -19.51 -4.36
C ASP A 82 3.23 -19.18 -3.59
N GLN A 83 4.24 -20.06 -3.65
CA GLN A 83 5.54 -19.81 -3.03
C GLN A 83 6.22 -18.56 -3.60
N LEU A 84 6.22 -18.38 -4.94
CA LEU A 84 6.82 -17.21 -5.58
C LEU A 84 6.08 -15.92 -5.23
N SER A 85 4.75 -15.98 -5.11
CA SER A 85 3.91 -14.82 -4.80
C SER A 85 4.20 -14.21 -3.44
N SER A 86 4.61 -15.02 -2.47
CA SER A 86 5.03 -14.57 -1.14
C SER A 86 6.23 -13.62 -1.17
N SER A 87 7.01 -13.62 -2.27
CA SER A 87 8.24 -12.83 -2.42
C SER A 87 9.33 -13.14 -1.37
N GLU A 88 9.18 -14.21 -0.58
CA GLU A 88 10.16 -14.63 0.44
C GLU A 88 11.53 -14.93 -0.17
N TRP A 89 11.55 -15.48 -1.40
CA TRP A 89 12.77 -15.75 -2.16
C TRP A 89 13.64 -14.48 -2.37
N ILE A 90 13.04 -13.28 -2.37
CA ILE A 90 13.78 -12.01 -2.44
C ILE A 90 14.58 -11.78 -1.15
N LYS A 91 13.96 -12.03 0.01
CA LYS A 91 14.64 -11.90 1.31
C LYS A 91 15.80 -12.89 1.43
N PHE A 92 15.61 -14.10 0.89
CA PHE A 92 16.61 -15.16 0.89
C PHE A 92 17.62 -15.09 -0.27
N HIS A 93 17.56 -14.07 -1.13
CA HIS A 93 18.47 -13.89 -2.28
C HIS A 93 18.55 -15.10 -3.22
N GLN A 94 17.39 -15.70 -3.54
CA GLN A 94 17.30 -16.90 -4.38
C GLN A 94 16.94 -16.57 -5.84
N ASN A 95 17.49 -15.47 -6.37
CA ASN A 95 17.16 -14.94 -7.70
C ASN A 95 18.19 -15.24 -8.78
#